data_AF-A0AB37ZDA2-F1
#
_entry.id   AF-A0AB37ZDA2-F1
#
_cell.length_a   1.000
_cell.length_b   1.000
_cell.length_c   1.000
_cell.angle_alpha   90.00
_cell.angle_beta   90.00
_cell.angle_gamma   90.00
#
_symmetry.space_group_name_H-M   'P 1'
#
loop_
_entity.id
_entity.type
_entity.pdbx_description
1 polymer ?
#
loop_
_entity_poly.entity_id
_entity_poly.type
_entity_poly.pdbx_seq_one_letter_code
_entity_poly.pdbx_strand_id
1 'polypeptide(L)'
;MTTTLPPQSPGVSPYFVARFFANANLAIGDEWYDWTSLDLLPGCGVFKFPAAERLVFTRAPVAEEFEVIELPLQQALETMLPECRFHLNPYRWHRVKQQLSEGSIEHPEMGFSCGAASLTDGRHRVVAMMKFMGMDRAPFVVSPEVAGAVRRHFFG
;
A
#
# COMPACT_ATOMS: atom_id res chain seq x y z
N MET A 1 -5.57 -26.16 6.48
CA MET A 1 -6.52 -25.06 6.74
C MET A 1 -7.25 -24.80 5.44
N THR A 2 -8.57 -24.95 5.42
CA THR A 2 -9.38 -24.77 4.22
C THR A 2 -9.49 -23.28 3.95
N THR A 3 -8.76 -22.78 2.94
CA THR A 3 -8.73 -21.36 2.59
C THR A 3 -9.98 -21.04 1.76
N THR A 4 -11.08 -20.73 2.44
CA THR A 4 -12.34 -20.33 1.79
C THR A 4 -12.17 -18.99 1.10
N LEU A 5 -12.74 -18.85 -0.11
CA LEU A 5 -12.80 -17.56 -0.79
C LEU A 5 -13.56 -16.55 0.11
N PRO A 6 -13.07 -15.31 0.21
CA PRO A 6 -13.75 -14.27 0.96
C PRO A 6 -15.11 -13.96 0.30
N PRO A 7 -16.09 -13.47 1.09
CA PRO A 7 -17.40 -13.12 0.56
C PRO A 7 -17.27 -12.09 -0.57
N GLN A 8 -18.22 -12.11 -1.51
CA GLN A 8 -18.25 -11.15 -2.60
C GLN A 8 -18.36 -9.74 -2.03
N SER A 9 -17.46 -8.87 -2.44
CA SER A 9 -17.55 -7.44 -2.13
C SER A 9 -18.55 -6.78 -3.09
N PRO A 10 -19.45 -5.91 -2.60
CA PRO A 10 -20.43 -5.24 -3.45
C PRO A 10 -19.76 -4.50 -4.62
N GLY A 11 -20.30 -4.67 -5.83
CA GLY A 11 -19.74 -4.07 -7.05
C GLY A 11 -18.49 -4.76 -7.61
N VAL A 12 -17.87 -5.69 -6.88
CA VAL A 12 -16.66 -6.41 -7.30
C VAL A 12 -17.01 -7.74 -7.94
N SER A 13 -16.44 -8.03 -9.10
CA SER A 13 -16.54 -9.36 -9.72
C SER A 13 -15.87 -10.42 -8.83
N PRO A 14 -16.48 -11.60 -8.63
CA PRO A 14 -15.86 -12.72 -7.91
C PRO A 14 -14.49 -13.12 -8.49
N TYR A 15 -14.28 -12.91 -9.79
CA TYR A 15 -12.99 -13.09 -10.44
C TYR A 15 -11.90 -12.19 -9.83
N PHE A 16 -12.19 -10.90 -9.63
CA PHE A 16 -11.23 -9.96 -9.03
C PHE A 16 -10.98 -10.24 -7.55
N VAL A 17 -12.02 -10.64 -6.81
CA VAL A 17 -11.89 -11.12 -5.42
C VAL A 17 -10.91 -12.30 -5.36
N ALA A 18 -11.09 -13.30 -6.23
CA ALA A 18 -10.16 -14.42 -6.32
C ALA A 18 -8.75 -13.99 -6.73
N ARG A 19 -8.59 -12.99 -7.61
CA ARG A 19 -7.26 -12.47 -7.97
C ARG A 19 -6.54 -11.86 -6.77
N PHE A 20 -7.20 -10.99 -6.02
CA PHE A 20 -6.60 -10.33 -4.86
C PHE A 20 -6.38 -11.30 -3.69
N PHE A 21 -7.24 -12.30 -3.53
CA PHE A 21 -7.12 -13.32 -2.49
C PHE A 21 -6.01 -14.35 -2.78
N ALA A 22 -6.02 -14.94 -3.97
CA ALA A 22 -5.32 -16.19 -4.26
C ALA A 22 -4.32 -16.16 -5.42
N ASN A 23 -4.39 -15.19 -6.35
CA ASN A 23 -3.58 -15.36 -7.57
C ASN A 23 -2.09 -15.16 -7.34
N ALA A 24 -1.32 -16.09 -7.91
CA ALA A 24 0.12 -16.06 -8.14
C ALA A 24 0.48 -15.89 -9.64
N ASN A 25 -0.52 -15.76 -10.53
CA ASN A 25 -0.27 -15.68 -11.97
C ASN A 25 -0.04 -14.21 -12.41
N LEU A 26 1.22 -13.95 -12.75
CA LEU A 26 1.88 -12.64 -12.89
C LEU A 26 1.89 -12.08 -14.33
N ALA A 27 1.24 -12.76 -15.28
CA ALA A 27 1.56 -12.54 -16.69
C ALA A 27 1.10 -11.18 -17.25
N ILE A 28 -0.06 -10.66 -16.84
CA ILE A 28 -0.56 -9.33 -17.27
C ILE A 28 -1.42 -8.72 -16.16
N GLY A 29 -1.19 -7.44 -15.88
CA GLY A 29 -1.87 -6.69 -14.83
C GLY A 29 -1.96 -5.22 -15.20
N ASP A 30 -2.71 -4.89 -16.24
CA ASP A 30 -3.09 -3.49 -16.55
C ASP A 30 -4.46 -3.13 -15.97
N GLU A 31 -5.14 -4.11 -15.39
CA GLU A 31 -6.43 -3.93 -14.74
C GLU A 31 -6.28 -3.16 -13.42
N TRP A 32 -7.21 -2.27 -13.15
CA TRP A 32 -7.31 -1.56 -11.89
C TRP A 32 -8.71 -1.72 -11.33
N TYR A 33 -8.80 -1.86 -10.01
CA TYR A 33 -10.07 -2.09 -9.34
C TYR A 33 -10.19 -1.22 -8.10
N ASP A 34 -11.28 -0.47 -8.01
CA ASP A 34 -11.57 0.38 -6.85
C ASP A 34 -12.35 -0.41 -5.80
N TRP A 35 -11.67 -0.68 -4.69
CA TRP A 35 -12.26 -1.38 -3.56
C TRP A 35 -13.06 -0.46 -2.65
N THR A 36 -13.03 0.85 -2.85
CA THR A 36 -13.71 1.93 -2.07
C THR A 36 -13.30 2.05 -0.61
N SER A 37 -12.93 0.95 0.06
CA SER A 37 -12.49 0.92 1.45
C SER A 37 -11.57 -0.27 1.77
N LEU A 38 -10.90 -0.20 2.93
CA LEU A 38 -10.02 -1.26 3.42
C LEU A 38 -10.79 -2.55 3.77
N ASP A 39 -12.04 -2.44 4.19
CA ASP A 39 -12.85 -3.57 4.66
C ASP A 39 -13.30 -4.48 3.52
N LEU A 40 -13.51 -3.91 2.33
CA LEU A 40 -13.88 -4.66 1.14
C LEU A 40 -12.69 -5.41 0.52
N LEU A 41 -11.45 -5.07 0.87
CA LEU A 41 -10.30 -5.84 0.40
C LEU A 41 -10.33 -7.27 0.96
N PRO A 42 -10.11 -8.29 0.12
CA PRO A 42 -10.04 -9.66 0.61
C PRO A 42 -8.78 -9.87 1.48
N GLY A 43 -8.83 -10.89 2.33
CA GLY A 43 -7.65 -11.39 3.02
C GLY A 43 -6.60 -11.97 2.05
N CYS A 44 -5.55 -12.60 2.59
CA CYS A 44 -4.58 -13.32 1.78
C CYS A 44 -4.74 -14.83 1.97
N GLY A 45 -4.93 -15.55 0.86
CA GLY A 45 -5.03 -17.01 0.87
C GLY A 45 -3.72 -17.75 0.61
N VAL A 46 -2.64 -17.04 0.28
CA VAL A 46 -1.38 -17.62 -0.25
C VAL A 46 -0.21 -17.40 0.69
N PHE A 47 -0.01 -16.16 1.14
CA PHE A 47 1.13 -15.76 1.92
C PHE A 47 0.81 -15.74 3.42
N LYS A 48 1.85 -15.94 4.22
CA LYS A 48 1.83 -15.62 5.65
C LYS A 48 2.73 -14.41 5.86
N PHE A 49 2.31 -13.52 6.73
CA PHE A 49 3.05 -12.30 7.02
C PHE A 49 3.73 -12.41 8.38
N PRO A 50 4.97 -11.91 8.51
CA PRO A 50 5.60 -11.77 9.82
C PRO A 50 4.90 -10.70 10.66
N ALA A 51 5.24 -10.63 11.95
CA ALA A 51 4.81 -9.53 12.80
C ALA A 51 5.34 -8.18 12.27
N ALA A 52 4.58 -7.10 12.49
CA ALA A 52 4.88 -5.78 11.95
C ALA A 52 6.28 -5.29 12.31
N GLU A 53 6.74 -5.58 13.52
CA GLU A 53 8.03 -5.16 14.08
C GLU A 53 9.22 -5.84 13.40
N ARG A 54 8.98 -6.90 12.61
CA ARG A 54 10.01 -7.63 11.86
C ARG A 54 10.15 -7.13 10.41
N LEU A 55 9.32 -6.18 9.99
CA LEU A 55 9.35 -5.66 8.64
C LEU A 55 10.55 -4.74 8.45
N VAL A 56 11.41 -5.07 7.49
CA VAL A 56 12.56 -4.25 7.12
C VAL A 56 12.16 -3.35 5.96
N PHE A 57 12.36 -2.05 6.14
CA PHE A 57 12.14 -1.10 5.06
C PHE A 57 13.40 -0.91 4.22
N THR A 58 13.24 -0.98 2.91
CA THR A 58 14.32 -0.84 1.93
C THR A 58 14.13 0.40 1.07
N ARG A 59 15.23 0.85 0.50
CA ARG A 59 15.26 1.98 -0.44
C ARG A 59 15.10 1.47 -1.87
N ALA A 60 14.34 2.19 -2.70
CA ALA A 60 14.38 1.97 -4.14
C ALA A 60 15.77 2.38 -4.71
N PRO A 61 16.35 1.65 -5.67
CA PRO A 61 17.73 1.86 -6.12
C PRO A 61 18.08 3.27 -6.65
N VAL A 62 17.09 4.13 -6.95
CA VAL A 62 17.26 5.36 -7.76
C VAL A 62 17.25 6.68 -6.94
N ALA A 63 16.91 6.66 -5.65
CA ALA A 63 16.64 7.91 -4.89
C ALA A 63 17.88 8.60 -4.28
N GLU A 64 18.63 9.43 -5.02
CA GLU A 64 19.95 9.95 -4.59
C GLU A 64 19.96 10.67 -3.22
N GLU A 65 18.97 11.50 -2.87
CA GLU A 65 18.82 12.14 -1.55
C GLU A 65 17.36 12.12 -1.06
N PHE A 66 17.15 11.75 0.19
CA PHE A 66 15.82 11.73 0.82
C PHE A 66 15.92 11.85 2.34
N GLU A 67 14.84 12.30 2.95
CA GLU A 67 14.58 12.19 4.38
C GLU A 67 13.61 11.05 4.64
N VAL A 68 13.80 10.32 5.73
CA VAL A 68 12.83 9.32 6.21
C VAL A 68 12.00 9.95 7.32
N ILE A 69 10.68 9.98 7.13
CA ILE A 69 9.74 10.54 8.10
C ILE A 69 8.69 9.49 8.43
N GLU A 70 8.48 9.22 9.72
CA GLU A 70 7.44 8.29 10.15
C GLU A 70 6.08 8.99 10.15
N LEU A 71 5.14 8.50 9.33
CA LEU A 71 3.84 9.12 9.11
C LEU A 71 2.68 8.15 9.36
N PRO A 72 1.50 8.65 9.78
CA PRO A 72 0.29 7.84 9.85
C PRO A 72 -0.15 7.38 8.45
N LEU A 73 -0.34 6.07 8.27
CA LEU A 73 -0.70 5.45 6.98
C LEU A 73 -2.04 5.97 6.44
N GLN A 74 -3.05 6.06 7.30
CA GLN A 74 -4.38 6.54 6.91
C GLN A 74 -4.33 8.00 6.44
N GLN A 75 -3.67 8.88 7.19
CA GLN A 75 -3.55 10.29 6.82
C GLN A 75 -2.73 10.47 5.53
N ALA A 76 -1.65 9.70 5.36
CA ALA A 76 -0.89 9.69 4.12
C ALA A 76 -1.78 9.30 2.92
N LEU A 77 -2.64 8.29 3.06
CA LEU A 77 -3.59 7.91 2.03
C LEU A 77 -4.64 9.00 1.75
N GLU A 78 -5.08 9.73 2.78
CA GLU A 78 -6.05 10.82 2.67
C GLU A 78 -5.55 12.04 1.90
N THR A 79 -4.23 12.19 1.77
CA THR A 79 -3.61 13.21 0.88
C THR A 79 -3.83 12.95 -0.61
N MET A 80 -4.31 11.76 -0.99
CA MET A 80 -4.74 11.44 -2.34
C MET A 80 -6.22 11.77 -2.56
N LEU A 81 -6.60 11.95 -3.83
CA LEU A 81 -8.02 12.00 -4.24
C LEU A 81 -8.76 10.74 -3.74
N PRO A 82 -9.99 10.86 -3.19
CA PRO A 82 -10.74 9.74 -2.62
C PRO A 82 -10.82 8.49 -3.52
N GLU A 83 -11.13 8.67 -4.79
CA GLU A 83 -11.26 7.63 -5.82
C GLU A 83 -9.92 6.93 -6.14
N CYS A 84 -8.80 7.52 -5.75
CA CYS A 84 -7.48 6.94 -5.99
C CYS A 84 -6.99 6.10 -4.82
N ARG A 85 -7.59 6.18 -3.62
CA ARG A 85 -7.04 5.60 -2.38
C ARG A 85 -7.03 4.07 -2.38
N PHE A 86 -8.14 3.47 -2.82
CA PHE A 86 -8.32 2.02 -2.88
C PHE A 86 -8.40 1.48 -4.30
N HIS A 87 -7.97 2.28 -5.28
CA HIS A 87 -7.83 1.87 -6.67
C HIS A 87 -6.54 1.08 -6.85
N LEU A 88 -6.64 -0.24 -6.80
CA LEU A 88 -5.51 -1.16 -6.75
C LEU A 88 -5.45 -2.05 -7.98
N ASN A 89 -4.24 -2.22 -8.45
CA ASN A 89 -3.85 -3.20 -9.45
C ASN A 89 -3.54 -4.58 -8.81
N PRO A 90 -4.10 -5.70 -9.31
CA PRO A 90 -3.92 -7.03 -8.73
C PRO A 90 -2.49 -7.56 -8.84
N TYR A 91 -1.77 -7.25 -9.91
CA TYR A 91 -0.39 -7.68 -10.10
C TYR A 91 0.55 -7.00 -9.09
N ARG A 92 0.44 -5.67 -8.97
CA ARG A 92 1.19 -4.90 -7.96
C ARG A 92 0.81 -5.33 -6.55
N TRP A 93 -0.48 -5.59 -6.29
CA TRP A 93 -0.94 -6.12 -5.01
C TRP A 93 -0.30 -7.46 -4.66
N HIS A 94 -0.18 -8.38 -5.62
CA HIS A 94 0.52 -9.64 -5.39
C HIS A 94 1.99 -9.43 -5.03
N ARG A 95 2.71 -8.59 -5.79
CA ARG A 95 4.12 -8.28 -5.51
C ARG A 95 4.32 -7.70 -4.12
N VAL A 96 3.45 -6.77 -3.71
CA VAL A 96 3.51 -6.20 -2.36
C VAL A 96 3.25 -7.25 -1.29
N LYS A 97 2.24 -8.13 -1.46
CA LYS A 97 2.02 -9.24 -0.52
C LYS A 97 3.23 -10.17 -0.42
N GLN A 98 3.87 -10.47 -1.55
CA GLN A 98 5.08 -11.28 -1.56
C GLN A 98 6.21 -10.60 -0.76
N GLN A 99 6.48 -9.33 -1.04
CA GLN A 99 7.47 -8.52 -0.31
C GLN A 99 7.19 -8.54 1.22
N LEU A 100 5.96 -8.22 1.63
CA LEU A 100 5.56 -8.29 3.05
C LEU A 100 5.77 -9.68 3.65
N SER A 101 5.49 -10.76 2.89
CA SER A 101 5.69 -12.14 3.36
C SER A 101 7.17 -12.51 3.53
N GLU A 102 8.04 -11.92 2.73
CA GLU A 102 9.50 -12.03 2.82
C GLU A 102 10.08 -11.16 3.95
N GLY A 103 9.25 -10.32 4.59
CA GLY A 103 9.64 -9.44 5.69
C GLY A 103 10.41 -8.21 5.23
N SER A 104 10.31 -7.84 3.96
CA SER A 104 10.94 -6.62 3.45
C SER A 104 9.98 -5.83 2.56
N ILE A 105 10.01 -4.50 2.64
CA ILE A 105 9.19 -3.65 1.78
C ILE A 105 9.92 -2.37 1.44
N GLU A 106 9.76 -1.87 0.22
CA GLU A 106 10.27 -0.55 -0.12
C GLU A 106 9.50 0.54 0.63
N HIS A 107 10.16 1.64 0.97
CA HIS A 107 9.47 2.80 1.53
C HIS A 107 8.36 3.32 0.59
N PRO A 108 7.17 3.66 1.11
CA PRO A 108 6.25 4.55 0.43
C PRO A 108 6.85 5.97 0.35
N GLU A 109 6.39 6.77 -0.62
CA GLU A 109 6.96 8.09 -0.90
C GLU A 109 5.93 9.20 -0.76
N MET A 110 6.28 10.22 0.02
CA MET A 110 5.56 11.49 0.02
C MET A 110 6.27 12.47 -0.91
N GLY A 111 5.49 13.11 -1.76
CA GLY A 111 5.95 14.16 -2.64
C GLY A 111 5.00 15.35 -2.61
N PHE A 112 4.94 16.04 -3.74
CA PHE A 112 4.04 17.17 -3.94
C PHE A 112 3.15 16.89 -5.15
N SER A 113 1.83 17.01 -4.96
CA SER A 113 0.85 16.85 -6.03
C SER A 113 -0.24 17.89 -5.86
N CYS A 114 -0.68 18.49 -6.96
CA CYS A 114 -1.75 19.50 -6.98
C CYS A 114 -1.58 20.64 -5.94
N GLY A 115 -0.34 21.05 -5.64
CA GLY A 115 -0.07 22.17 -4.73
C GLY A 115 0.00 21.79 -3.24
N ALA A 116 -0.04 20.50 -2.88
CA ALA A 116 0.04 20.04 -1.50
C ALA A 116 0.92 18.79 -1.35
N ALA A 117 1.34 18.52 -0.12
CA ALA A 117 1.96 17.25 0.24
C ALA A 117 1.00 16.09 -0.09
N SER A 118 1.48 15.09 -0.83
CA SER A 118 0.66 13.97 -1.28
C SER A 118 1.45 12.67 -1.40
N LEU A 119 0.79 11.53 -1.18
CA LEU A 119 1.34 10.20 -1.43
C LEU A 119 1.53 10.01 -2.93
N THR A 120 2.79 10.02 -3.38
CA THR A 120 3.15 9.96 -4.81
C THR A 120 3.48 8.55 -5.27
N ASP A 121 4.05 7.72 -4.38
CA ASP A 121 4.28 6.30 -4.65
C ASP A 121 4.06 5.43 -3.40
N GLY A 122 3.76 4.15 -3.63
CA GLY A 122 3.61 3.17 -2.55
C GLY A 122 2.18 3.03 -2.02
N ARG A 123 1.16 3.52 -2.72
CA ARG A 123 -0.27 3.30 -2.37
C ARG A 123 -0.58 1.84 -2.01
N HIS A 124 -0.18 0.90 -2.87
CA HIS A 124 -0.37 -0.53 -2.61
C HIS A 124 0.31 -0.99 -1.32
N ARG A 125 1.50 -0.46 -1.02
CA ARG A 125 2.27 -0.77 0.19
C ARG A 125 1.56 -0.25 1.43
N VAL A 126 1.14 1.01 1.41
CA VAL A 126 0.36 1.63 2.49
C VAL A 126 -0.90 0.81 2.81
N VAL A 127 -1.71 0.52 1.79
CA VAL A 127 -2.95 -0.24 1.97
C VAL A 127 -2.68 -1.68 2.44
N ALA A 128 -1.63 -2.34 1.95
CA ALA A 128 -1.27 -3.69 2.35
C ALA A 128 -0.74 -3.77 3.79
N MET A 129 0.08 -2.80 4.22
CA MET A 129 0.57 -2.70 5.61
C MET A 129 -0.60 -2.52 6.58
N MET A 130 -1.55 -1.65 6.27
CA MET A 130 -2.79 -1.50 7.04
C MET A 130 -3.59 -2.81 7.07
N LYS A 131 -3.82 -3.43 5.91
CA LYS A 131 -4.70 -4.61 5.78
C LYS A 131 -4.14 -5.87 6.43
N PHE A 132 -2.86 -6.15 6.23
CA PHE A 132 -2.27 -7.45 6.56
C PHE A 132 -1.39 -7.44 7.80
N MET A 133 -0.88 -6.27 8.18
CA MET A 133 0.07 -6.14 9.30
C MET A 133 -0.51 -5.30 10.44
N GLY A 134 -1.69 -4.69 10.26
CA GLY A 134 -2.33 -3.85 11.28
C GLY A 134 -1.54 -2.59 11.62
N MET A 135 -0.66 -2.15 10.71
CA MET A 135 0.17 -0.97 10.94
C MET A 135 -0.68 0.30 10.83
N ASP A 136 -0.41 1.25 11.72
CA ASP A 136 -0.99 2.59 11.74
C ASP A 136 0.00 3.65 11.23
N ARG A 137 1.31 3.38 11.34
CA ARG A 137 2.41 4.26 10.94
C ARG A 137 3.48 3.48 10.17
N ALA A 138 4.22 4.17 9.31
CA ALA A 138 5.41 3.63 8.65
C ALA A 138 6.41 4.74 8.30
N PRO A 139 7.69 4.42 8.07
CA PRO A 139 8.66 5.33 7.51
C PRO A 139 8.42 5.57 6.00
N PHE A 140 8.25 6.83 5.62
CA PHE A 140 8.14 7.29 4.23
C PHE A 140 9.42 7.99 3.81
N VAL A 141 9.81 7.80 2.54
CA VAL A 141 10.83 8.64 1.92
C VAL A 141 10.20 9.94 1.42
N VAL A 142 10.94 11.03 1.59
CA VAL A 142 10.49 12.38 1.23
C VAL A 142 11.67 13.12 0.64
N SER A 143 11.48 13.83 -0.48
CA SER A 143 12.56 14.67 -1.00
C SER A 143 12.84 15.84 -0.04
N PRO A 144 14.11 16.27 0.13
CA PRO A 144 14.44 17.37 1.05
C PRO A 144 13.66 18.66 0.75
N GLU A 145 13.39 18.93 -0.53
CA GLU A 145 12.64 20.10 -0.99
C GLU A 145 11.21 20.17 -0.42
N VAL A 146 10.56 19.03 -0.21
CA VAL A 146 9.16 18.95 0.23
C VAL A 146 9.01 18.52 1.69
N ALA A 147 10.09 18.07 2.34
CA ALA A 147 10.09 17.60 3.71
C ALA A 147 9.52 18.61 4.72
N GLY A 148 9.81 19.91 4.53
CA GLY A 148 9.23 20.97 5.35
C GLY A 148 7.71 21.11 5.21
N ALA A 149 7.17 20.93 4.00
CA ALA A 149 5.73 20.97 3.76
C ALA A 149 5.03 19.73 4.32
N VAL A 150 5.64 18.55 4.15
CA VAL A 150 5.15 17.30 4.77
C VAL A 150 5.10 17.45 6.29
N ARG A 151 6.18 17.90 6.94
CA ARG A 151 6.18 18.08 8.40
C ARG A 151 5.10 19.03 8.89
N ARG A 152 4.89 20.16 8.19
CA ARG A 152 3.80 21.09 8.55
C ARG A 152 2.42 20.47 8.38
N HIS A 153 2.20 19.63 7.38
CA HIS A 153 0.91 18.97 7.17
C HIS A 153 0.59 17.95 8.26
N PHE A 154 1.57 17.15 8.69
CA PHE A 154 1.35 16.03 9.60
C PHE A 154 1.61 16.36 11.09
N PHE A 155 2.36 17.43 11.38
CA PHE A 155 2.79 17.75 12.75
C PHE A 155 2.63 19.23 13.14
N GLY A 156 2.22 20.10 12.21
CA GLY A 156 1.97 21.52 12.47
C GLY A 156 0.52 21.77 12.84
#